data_AF-A0A5E4WR88-F1
#
_entry.id   AF-A0A5E4WR88-F1
#
_cell.length_a   1.000
_cell.length_b   1.000
_cell.length_c   1.000
_cell.angle_alpha   90.00
_cell.angle_beta   90.00
_cell.angle_gamma   90.00
#
_symmetry.space_group_name_H-M   'P 1'
#
loop_
_entity.id
_entity.type
_entity.pdbx_description
1 polymer ?
#
loop_
_entity_poly.entity_id
_entity_poly.type
_entity_poly.pdbx_seq_one_letter_code
_entity_poly.pdbx_strand_id
1 'polypeptide(L)'
;MTKRIQQDYFKRETAEVSNFITSLKDNAAPSGTFDSAAAADFMATATNQSAGIKIPATLQAVLDDCKDDTEKERVTRAILDGVKIYEEQHGMSVPADVAEQALHLAYATTSEAKRKYGAVLDSASSVHHDQGSIQPNRAVVSILTTFAEAIPFAHYLPADIGSNEAKLAIVSHQAGNTFGAYAQNDLLDGTHSGGAYVGASRVHTTTPAAADGAVTGKLTVGQATSDTCDQGATGVKLLRGRSQVYVNGVLAAQEPINSSGAGNSPINGSITIAGTVYVIGGTINTDTGVYALTTTPKMPETIPVTVEGFIDFERDPSVTPSIITSVSTFPLYAAPWRVITRQSIDGRTQMANELNLDPYSESIIAIQNQFANERHYNVLAKARRLAANNQSTYNFDWANRSTQLKRNDIWHDFGAALANASQQMAVDTMNHGITHLYVGKDIASQFLTLANDIFEPSGIAVRPGIFRVGRLFGQYEVYYTPKEVAETANSGNILCVGRATDVARNPIVLGDAVPPTVKPLLAGDDLREGAGFYARNFTAVNPHGPSSLGCATINVTNLR
;
A
#
# COMPACT_ATOMS: atom_id res chain seq x y z
N MET A 1 11.78 16.03 12.93
CA MET A 1 12.13 14.64 12.55
C MET A 1 11.02 14.10 11.66
N THR A 2 11.24 14.01 10.35
CA THR A 2 10.32 13.33 9.42
C THR A 2 10.23 11.85 9.82
N LYS A 3 9.04 11.37 10.15
CA LYS A 3 8.82 9.98 10.59
C LYS A 3 9.05 9.06 9.39
N ARG A 4 10.11 8.24 9.45
CA ARG A 4 10.43 7.25 8.41
C ARG A 4 9.35 6.16 8.47
N ILE A 5 8.52 6.05 7.44
CA ILE A 5 7.56 4.94 7.31
C ILE A 5 8.38 3.74 6.81
N GLN A 6 8.42 2.66 7.59
CA GLN A 6 9.07 1.42 7.19
C GLN A 6 8.19 0.77 6.11
N GLN A 7 8.68 0.79 4.87
CA GLN A 7 8.04 0.15 3.72
C GLN A 7 8.77 -1.16 3.42
N ASP A 8 8.01 -2.25 3.26
CA ASP A 8 8.57 -3.54 2.88
C ASP A 8 8.69 -3.59 1.35
N TYR A 9 9.93 -3.66 0.86
CA TYR A 9 10.21 -3.70 -0.58
C TYR A 9 10.45 -5.14 -1.02
N PHE A 10 9.54 -5.69 -1.83
CA PHE A 10 9.69 -7.04 -2.39
C PHE A 10 10.64 -7.08 -3.60
N LYS A 11 10.89 -5.93 -4.25
CA LYS A 11 11.83 -5.80 -5.37
C LYS A 11 13.21 -5.34 -4.85
N ARG A 12 14.24 -6.13 -5.15
CA ARG A 12 15.63 -5.85 -4.75
C ARG A 12 16.14 -4.50 -5.23
N GLU A 13 15.79 -4.10 -6.46
CA GLU A 13 16.22 -2.83 -7.05
C GLU A 13 15.67 -1.63 -6.28
N THR A 14 14.39 -1.67 -5.89
CA THR A 14 13.74 -0.62 -5.08
C THR A 14 14.40 -0.50 -3.70
N ALA A 15 14.74 -1.63 -3.08
CA ALA A 15 15.47 -1.65 -1.80
C ALA A 15 16.88 -1.05 -1.93
N GLU A 16 17.60 -1.34 -3.01
CA GLU A 16 18.91 -0.74 -3.31
C GLU A 16 18.80 0.80 -3.47
N VAL A 17 17.76 1.30 -4.16
CA VAL A 17 17.49 2.74 -4.30
C VAL A 17 17.18 3.41 -2.95
N SER A 18 16.32 2.79 -2.12
CA SER A 18 15.97 3.31 -0.79
C SER A 18 17.21 3.48 0.10
N ASN A 19 18.08 2.47 0.12
CA ASN A 19 19.31 2.49 0.90
C ASN A 19 20.29 3.55 0.38
N PHE A 20 20.39 3.70 -0.94
CA PHE A 20 21.23 4.72 -1.55
C PHE A 20 20.78 6.14 -1.20
N ILE A 21 19.49 6.47 -1.33
CA ILE A 21 18.98 7.82 -1.05
C ILE A 21 19.07 8.15 0.44
N THR A 22 18.78 7.18 1.30
CA THR A 22 18.91 7.39 2.76
C THR A 22 20.36 7.67 3.12
N SER A 23 21.30 6.89 2.57
CA SER A 23 22.73 7.10 2.81
C SER A 23 23.23 8.41 2.21
N LEU A 24 22.73 8.79 1.02
CA LEU A 24 23.07 10.06 0.38
C LEU A 24 22.61 11.24 1.24
N LYS A 25 21.39 11.18 1.80
CA LYS A 25 20.86 12.21 2.70
C LYS A 25 21.67 12.33 3.99
N ASP A 26 21.96 11.20 4.62
CA ASP A 26 22.68 11.15 5.89
C ASP A 26 24.14 11.64 5.74
N ASN A 27 24.75 11.53 4.55
CA ASN A 27 26.10 12.01 4.26
C ASN A 27 26.18 13.41 3.62
N ALA A 28 25.16 13.86 2.89
CA ALA A 28 25.17 15.16 2.20
C ALA A 28 24.79 16.36 3.10
N ALA A 29 24.20 16.11 4.28
CA ALA A 29 23.82 17.16 5.22
C ALA A 29 23.97 16.74 6.70
N PRO A 30 25.17 16.32 7.17
CA PRO A 30 25.37 15.88 8.55
C PRO A 30 25.10 16.98 9.59
N SER A 31 25.07 18.26 9.19
CA SER A 31 24.82 19.43 10.06
C SER A 31 23.61 20.27 9.63
N GLY A 32 22.78 19.81 8.68
CA GLY A 32 21.58 20.52 8.21
C GLY A 32 21.80 21.58 7.13
N THR A 33 23.06 21.85 6.76
CA THR A 33 23.42 22.59 5.53
C THR A 33 23.94 21.62 4.48
N PHE A 34 23.48 21.80 3.24
CA PHE A 34 23.96 21.03 2.08
C PHE A 34 25.45 21.29 1.88
N ASP A 35 26.25 20.24 1.96
CA ASP A 35 27.68 20.27 1.68
C ASP A 35 27.95 19.49 0.39
N SER A 36 28.19 20.22 -0.70
CA SER A 36 28.50 19.64 -2.00
C SER A 36 29.80 18.84 -1.99
N ALA A 37 30.76 19.18 -1.12
CA ALA A 37 31.99 18.43 -1.00
C ALA A 37 31.73 17.07 -0.32
N ALA A 38 30.92 17.04 0.74
CA ALA A 38 30.53 15.79 1.40
C ALA A 38 29.68 14.88 0.49
N ALA A 39 28.79 15.47 -0.32
CA ALA A 39 28.02 14.72 -1.32
C ALA A 39 28.92 14.15 -2.43
N ALA A 40 29.88 14.94 -2.94
CA ALA A 40 30.85 14.50 -3.93
C ALA A 40 31.79 13.41 -3.38
N ASP A 41 32.25 13.55 -2.13
CA ASP A 41 33.09 12.56 -1.44
C ASP A 41 32.34 11.25 -1.20
N PHE A 42 31.06 11.32 -0.80
CA PHE A 42 30.21 10.13 -0.69
C PHE A 42 30.02 9.45 -2.05
N MET A 43 29.73 10.22 -3.11
CA MET A 43 29.58 9.68 -4.45
C MET A 43 30.88 9.06 -4.98
N ALA A 44 32.03 9.67 -4.71
CA ALA A 44 33.34 9.12 -5.05
C ALA A 44 33.62 7.82 -4.27
N THR A 45 33.27 7.76 -2.99
CA THR A 45 33.48 6.57 -2.14
C THR A 45 32.51 5.43 -2.50
N ALA A 46 31.26 5.76 -2.84
CA ALA A 46 30.23 4.81 -3.28
C ALA A 46 30.55 4.24 -4.68
N THR A 47 31.10 5.06 -5.58
CA THR A 47 31.54 4.62 -6.93
C THR A 47 32.71 3.64 -6.83
N ASN A 48 33.61 3.84 -5.86
CA ASN A 48 34.75 2.97 -5.60
C ASN A 48 34.41 1.70 -4.77
N GLN A 49 33.12 1.39 -4.55
CA GLN A 49 32.62 0.23 -3.79
C GLN A 49 33.18 0.06 -2.36
N SER A 50 33.83 1.09 -1.82
CA SER A 50 34.59 0.99 -0.57
C SER A 50 33.72 1.21 0.69
N ALA A 51 32.48 1.68 0.52
CA ALA A 51 31.55 2.01 1.60
C ALA A 51 30.49 0.92 1.90
N GLY A 52 30.48 -0.21 1.18
CA GLY A 52 29.44 -1.25 1.33
C GLY A 52 28.04 -0.85 0.82
N ILE A 53 27.87 0.36 0.28
CA ILE A 53 26.64 0.88 -0.33
C ILE A 53 26.80 0.86 -1.85
N LYS A 54 25.92 0.13 -2.54
CA LYS A 54 25.94 -0.03 -4.00
C LYS A 54 25.12 1.07 -4.67
N ILE A 55 25.71 1.78 -5.63
CA ILE A 55 24.97 2.72 -6.50
C ILE A 55 24.00 1.91 -7.38
N PRO A 56 22.71 2.29 -7.47
CA PRO A 56 21.78 1.66 -8.40
C PRO A 56 22.30 1.71 -9.84
N ALA A 57 22.21 0.60 -10.58
CA ALA A 57 22.78 0.49 -11.93
C ALA A 57 22.22 1.55 -12.90
N THR A 58 20.94 1.91 -12.75
CA THR A 58 20.29 2.96 -13.55
C THR A 58 20.87 4.34 -13.28
N LEU A 59 21.24 4.64 -12.03
CA LEU A 59 21.90 5.89 -11.67
C LEU A 59 23.36 5.90 -12.11
N GLN A 60 24.07 4.77 -11.99
CA GLN A 60 25.43 4.66 -12.49
C GLN A 60 25.51 4.98 -13.99
N ALA A 61 24.60 4.43 -14.79
CA ALA A 61 24.52 4.73 -16.21
C ALA A 61 24.22 6.23 -16.52
N VAL A 62 23.43 6.90 -15.68
CA VAL A 62 23.19 8.35 -15.80
C VAL A 62 24.46 9.15 -15.47
N LEU A 63 25.21 8.73 -14.46
CA LEU A 63 26.46 9.38 -14.06
C LEU A 63 27.61 9.14 -15.04
N ASP A 64 27.64 7.97 -15.67
CA ASP A 64 28.63 7.60 -16.69
C ASP A 64 28.40 8.35 -18.02
N ASP A 65 27.17 8.77 -18.30
CA ASP A 65 26.79 9.56 -19.49
C ASP A 65 27.04 11.08 -19.30
N CYS A 66 27.40 11.51 -18.08
CA CYS A 66 27.79 12.90 -17.79
C CYS A 66 29.22 13.18 -18.28
N LYS A 67 29.46 14.37 -18.87
CA LYS A 67 30.78 14.72 -19.43
C LYS A 67 31.83 14.98 -18.36
N ASP A 68 31.44 15.73 -17.34
CA ASP A 68 32.33 16.27 -16.32
C ASP A 68 31.79 16.00 -14.91
N ASP A 69 32.68 16.02 -13.91
CA ASP A 69 32.29 15.82 -12.50
C ASP A 69 31.34 16.93 -12.00
N THR A 70 31.38 18.12 -12.60
CA THR A 70 30.42 19.20 -12.34
C THR A 70 28.99 18.83 -12.75
N GLU A 71 28.81 18.07 -13.84
CA GLU A 71 27.49 17.61 -14.27
C GLU A 71 26.96 16.48 -13.37
N LYS A 72 27.85 15.58 -12.92
CA LYS A 72 27.51 14.56 -11.93
C LYS A 72 27.05 15.18 -10.61
N GLU A 73 27.71 16.27 -10.18
CA GLU A 73 27.30 17.03 -9.00
C GLU A 73 25.91 17.65 -9.19
N ARG A 74 25.61 18.20 -10.38
CA ARG A 74 24.27 18.76 -10.69
C ARG A 74 23.17 17.70 -10.64
N VAL A 75 23.41 16.51 -11.19
CA VAL A 75 22.44 15.40 -11.12
C VAL A 75 22.21 14.96 -9.67
N THR A 76 23.30 14.84 -8.88
CA THR A 76 23.22 14.46 -7.46
C THR A 76 22.46 15.52 -6.64
N ARG A 77 22.73 16.79 -6.90
CA ARG A 77 22.02 17.92 -6.29
C ARG A 77 20.55 17.92 -6.67
N ALA A 78 20.20 17.64 -7.93
CA ALA A 78 18.81 17.57 -8.37
C ALA A 78 18.01 16.49 -7.61
N ILE A 79 18.63 15.35 -7.28
CA ILE A 79 18.01 14.32 -6.44
C ILE A 79 17.73 14.86 -5.03
N LEU A 80 18.72 15.51 -4.40
CA LEU A 80 18.59 16.03 -3.03
C LEU A 80 17.60 17.20 -2.94
N ASP A 81 17.65 18.14 -3.88
CA ASP A 81 16.70 19.24 -3.99
C ASP A 81 15.28 18.70 -4.24
N GLY A 82 15.12 17.70 -5.12
CA GLY A 82 13.84 17.03 -5.37
C GLY A 82 13.27 16.34 -4.13
N VAL A 83 14.11 15.62 -3.37
CA VAL A 83 13.70 14.98 -2.11
C VAL A 83 13.25 16.02 -1.09
N LYS A 84 13.98 17.13 -0.95
CA LYS A 84 13.63 18.21 -0.05
C LYS A 84 12.29 18.85 -0.42
N ILE A 85 12.08 19.14 -1.71
CA ILE A 85 10.82 19.70 -2.22
C ILE A 85 9.64 18.77 -1.89
N TYR A 86 9.80 17.47 -2.09
CA TYR A 86 8.76 16.50 -1.77
C TYR A 86 8.44 16.48 -0.26
N GLU A 87 9.47 16.46 0.59
CA GLU A 87 9.31 16.48 2.05
C GLU A 87 8.63 17.77 2.54
N GLU A 88 8.95 18.92 1.96
CA GLU A 88 8.31 20.20 2.28
C GLU A 88 6.84 20.24 1.83
N GLN A 89 6.53 19.69 0.66
CA GLN A 89 5.17 19.71 0.10
C GLN A 89 4.23 18.68 0.74
N HIS A 90 4.75 17.54 1.20
CA HIS A 90 3.94 16.43 1.69
C HIS A 90 4.17 16.08 3.17
N GLY A 91 5.18 16.64 3.83
CA GLY A 91 5.44 16.40 5.25
C GLY A 91 5.89 14.98 5.61
N MET A 92 6.26 14.18 4.59
CA MET A 92 6.69 12.80 4.72
C MET A 92 7.93 12.53 3.86
N SER A 93 8.72 11.53 4.26
CA SER A 93 9.89 11.09 3.49
C SER A 93 9.49 10.63 2.10
N VAL A 94 10.37 10.85 1.12
CA VAL A 94 10.23 10.30 -0.22
C VAL A 94 10.16 8.77 -0.15
N PRO A 95 9.11 8.18 -0.73
CA PRO A 95 9.01 6.74 -0.92
C PRO A 95 10.00 6.21 -1.96
N ALA A 96 10.51 4.99 -1.77
CA ALA A 96 11.54 4.47 -2.67
C ALA A 96 11.03 4.20 -4.09
N ASP A 97 9.73 3.96 -4.30
CA ASP A 97 9.15 3.76 -5.62
C ASP A 97 9.11 5.05 -6.45
N VAL A 98 8.81 6.20 -5.82
CA VAL A 98 8.86 7.52 -6.46
C VAL A 98 10.30 7.84 -6.87
N ALA A 99 11.24 7.54 -5.98
CA ALA A 99 12.67 7.69 -6.25
C ALA A 99 13.16 6.77 -7.37
N GLU A 100 12.78 5.49 -7.36
CA GLU A 100 13.12 4.54 -8.41
C GLU A 100 12.56 5.00 -9.76
N GLN A 101 11.32 5.49 -9.79
CA GLN A 101 10.72 6.08 -10.99
C GLN A 101 11.51 7.28 -11.49
N ALA A 102 11.94 8.20 -10.61
CA ALA A 102 12.74 9.35 -10.98
C ALA A 102 14.08 8.93 -11.62
N LEU A 103 14.77 7.96 -11.01
CA LEU A 103 16.03 7.41 -11.53
C LEU A 103 15.83 6.66 -12.85
N HIS A 104 14.74 5.91 -12.97
CA HIS A 104 14.40 5.17 -14.18
C HIS A 104 14.08 6.10 -15.35
N LEU A 105 13.35 7.20 -15.10
CA LEU A 105 13.09 8.24 -16.11
C LEU A 105 14.34 9.02 -16.49
N ALA A 106 15.26 9.25 -15.56
CA ALA A 106 16.58 9.78 -15.88
C ALA A 106 17.36 8.83 -16.79
N TYR A 107 17.39 7.53 -16.46
CA TYR A 107 18.03 6.50 -17.29
C TYR A 107 17.43 6.45 -18.70
N ALA A 108 16.11 6.60 -18.86
CA ALA A 108 15.47 6.65 -20.18
C ALA A 108 15.96 7.80 -21.09
N THR A 109 16.65 8.80 -20.54
CA THR A 109 17.22 9.92 -21.31
C THR A 109 18.67 9.70 -21.76
N THR A 110 19.35 8.64 -21.30
CA THR A 110 20.79 8.39 -21.56
C THR A 110 21.07 7.75 -22.92
N SER A 111 22.31 7.88 -23.37
CA SER A 111 22.82 7.25 -24.59
C SER A 111 22.82 5.71 -24.53
N GLU A 112 23.04 5.13 -23.34
CA GLU A 112 23.01 3.69 -23.11
C GLU A 112 21.60 3.12 -23.31
N ALA A 113 20.58 3.76 -22.73
CA ALA A 113 19.18 3.38 -22.95
C ALA A 113 18.79 3.51 -24.43
N LYS A 114 19.23 4.58 -25.11
CA LYS A 114 19.04 4.74 -26.56
C LYS A 114 19.66 3.60 -27.37
N ARG A 115 20.88 3.16 -27.02
CA ARG A 115 21.60 2.07 -27.70
C ARG A 115 20.92 0.72 -27.50
N LYS A 116 20.35 0.49 -26.31
CA LYS A 116 19.72 -0.78 -25.92
C LYS A 116 18.29 -0.93 -26.43
N TYR A 117 17.50 0.14 -26.42
CA TYR A 117 16.05 0.08 -26.68
C TYR A 117 15.61 0.65 -28.04
N GLY A 118 16.50 1.26 -28.82
CA GLY A 118 16.22 1.67 -30.19
C GLY A 118 15.19 2.79 -30.31
N ALA A 119 15.67 4.02 -30.54
CA ALA A 119 14.89 5.22 -30.86
C ALA A 119 14.02 5.82 -29.74
N VAL A 120 14.67 6.36 -28.70
CA VAL A 120 14.08 7.44 -27.89
C VAL A 120 14.28 8.78 -28.62
N LEU A 121 13.38 9.07 -29.57
CA LEU A 121 13.05 10.40 -30.11
C LEU A 121 14.19 11.44 -30.26
N ASP A 122 15.37 11.05 -30.75
CA ASP A 122 16.49 11.98 -30.93
C ASP A 122 17.41 11.52 -32.07
N SER A 123 16.97 11.72 -33.30
CA SER A 123 17.89 11.83 -34.44
C SER A 123 18.18 13.32 -34.66
N ALA A 124 19.23 13.83 -34.01
CA ALA A 124 19.93 15.00 -34.50
C ALA A 124 21.15 14.52 -35.29
N SER A 125 20.99 14.30 -36.59
CA SER A 125 22.07 14.38 -37.58
C SER A 125 21.57 15.33 -38.68
N SER A 126 22.37 16.22 -39.25
CA SER A 126 23.78 16.15 -39.62
C SER A 126 24.36 17.58 -39.71
N VAL A 127 25.69 17.75 -39.49
CA VAL A 127 26.45 19.00 -39.78
C VAL A 127 26.50 20.09 -38.67
N HIS A 128 26.63 19.69 -37.40
CA HIS A 128 26.95 20.51 -36.19
C HIS A 128 25.76 21.09 -35.37
N HIS A 129 25.58 20.50 -34.18
CA HIS A 129 25.34 21.16 -32.87
C HIS A 129 25.66 20.12 -31.78
N ASP A 130 26.38 20.49 -30.71
CA ASP A 130 26.92 19.56 -29.70
C ASP A 130 25.80 18.80 -28.95
N GLN A 131 25.83 17.46 -29.02
CA GLN A 131 24.83 16.56 -28.44
C GLN A 131 24.87 16.50 -26.91
N GLY A 132 25.96 16.93 -26.29
CA GLY A 132 26.20 16.54 -24.92
C GLY A 132 25.79 17.54 -23.84
N SER A 133 25.33 18.74 -24.19
CA SER A 133 24.77 19.69 -23.20
C SER A 133 23.27 19.50 -22.94
N ILE A 134 22.53 18.89 -23.89
CA ILE A 134 21.07 18.75 -23.80
C ILE A 134 20.70 17.52 -22.94
N GLN A 135 21.53 16.48 -22.88
CA GLN A 135 21.18 15.22 -22.20
C GLN A 135 21.25 15.30 -20.66
N PRO A 136 22.29 15.87 -20.02
CA PRO A 136 22.32 16.01 -18.57
C PRO A 136 21.19 16.90 -18.04
N ASN A 137 20.87 17.97 -18.77
CA ASN A 137 19.77 18.86 -18.43
C ASN A 137 18.41 18.15 -18.51
N ARG A 138 18.22 17.18 -19.42
CA ARG A 138 17.00 16.37 -19.50
C ARG A 138 16.85 15.40 -18.32
N ALA A 139 17.96 14.80 -17.87
CA ALA A 139 17.97 13.95 -16.69
C ALA A 139 17.67 14.75 -15.40
N VAL A 140 18.26 15.94 -15.26
CA VAL A 140 17.99 16.84 -14.13
C VAL A 140 16.52 17.28 -14.11
N VAL A 141 15.99 17.70 -15.27
CA VAL A 141 14.58 18.10 -15.38
C VAL A 141 13.66 16.92 -15.09
N SER A 142 13.92 15.72 -15.61
CA SER A 142 13.06 14.56 -15.37
C SER A 142 13.02 14.15 -13.89
N ILE A 143 14.14 14.21 -13.18
CA ILE A 143 14.21 13.94 -11.74
C ILE A 143 13.37 14.96 -10.96
N LEU A 144 13.63 16.26 -11.19
CA LEU A 144 12.93 17.34 -10.48
C LEU A 144 11.43 17.33 -10.76
N THR A 145 11.02 17.14 -12.02
CA THR A 145 9.59 17.05 -12.38
C THR A 145 8.93 15.84 -11.74
N THR A 146 9.62 14.69 -11.69
CA THR A 146 9.03 13.48 -11.07
C THR A 146 8.74 13.69 -9.59
N PHE A 147 9.65 14.34 -8.84
CA PHE A 147 9.42 14.65 -7.44
C PHE A 147 8.39 15.75 -7.22
N ALA A 148 8.37 16.78 -8.07
CA ALA A 148 7.41 17.89 -7.96
C ALA A 148 5.98 17.49 -8.35
N GLU A 149 5.82 16.57 -9.29
CA GLU A 149 4.52 16.07 -9.76
C GLU A 149 4.08 14.77 -9.06
N ALA A 150 4.84 14.33 -8.05
CA ALA A 150 4.56 13.09 -7.34
C ALA A 150 3.24 13.17 -6.56
N ILE A 151 2.39 12.16 -6.71
CA ILE A 151 1.13 12.04 -5.98
C ILE A 151 1.40 11.18 -4.73
N PRO A 152 1.19 11.69 -3.51
CA PRO A 152 1.74 11.11 -2.29
C PRO A 152 1.11 9.78 -1.84
N PHE A 153 -0.09 9.45 -2.31
CA PHE A 153 -0.76 8.18 -2.01
C PHE A 153 -0.67 7.15 -3.15
N ALA A 154 -0.21 7.57 -4.33
CA ALA A 154 -0.08 6.68 -5.47
C ALA A 154 1.28 5.98 -5.44
N HIS A 155 1.33 4.76 -5.96
CA HIS A 155 2.56 4.01 -6.11
C HIS A 155 3.02 4.04 -7.57
N TYR A 156 4.33 4.16 -7.76
CA TYR A 156 4.96 4.29 -9.06
C TYR A 156 5.61 2.97 -9.48
N LEU A 157 5.24 2.48 -10.67
CA LEU A 157 5.80 1.29 -11.28
C LEU A 157 6.61 1.72 -12.52
N PRO A 158 7.94 1.50 -12.53
CA PRO A 158 8.76 1.72 -13.72
C PRO A 158 8.26 0.88 -14.90
N ALA A 159 7.85 1.56 -15.98
CA ALA A 159 7.52 0.89 -17.23
C ALA A 159 8.81 0.44 -17.93
N ASP A 160 8.80 -0.67 -18.65
CA ASP A 160 9.95 -1.02 -19.51
C ASP A 160 10.10 0.04 -20.61
N ILE A 161 11.29 0.63 -20.76
CA ILE A 161 11.58 1.73 -21.69
C ILE A 161 11.32 1.31 -23.15
N GLY A 162 11.45 0.02 -23.46
CA GLY A 162 11.16 -0.54 -24.78
C GLY A 162 9.70 -0.91 -25.02
N SER A 163 8.83 -0.81 -24.01
CA SER A 163 7.45 -1.27 -24.06
C SER A 163 6.46 -0.22 -23.57
N ASN A 164 5.25 -0.22 -24.13
CA ASN A 164 4.16 0.62 -23.62
C ASN A 164 3.33 -0.09 -22.53
N GLU A 165 3.82 -1.24 -22.06
CA GLU A 165 3.18 -2.10 -21.08
C GLU A 165 4.06 -2.23 -19.83
N ALA A 166 3.48 -1.94 -18.67
CA ALA A 166 4.04 -2.29 -17.38
C ALA A 166 3.31 -3.53 -16.84
N LYS A 167 4.05 -4.51 -16.32
CA LYS A 167 3.46 -5.74 -15.77
C LYS A 167 3.39 -5.63 -14.26
N LEU A 168 2.17 -5.59 -13.73
CA LEU A 168 1.92 -5.69 -12.29
C LEU A 168 1.88 -7.17 -11.91
N ALA A 169 2.79 -7.62 -11.05
CA ALA A 169 2.81 -8.99 -10.56
C ALA A 169 2.35 -9.01 -9.09
N ILE A 170 1.36 -9.84 -8.77
CA ILE A 170 0.89 -10.06 -7.41
C ILE A 170 1.14 -11.51 -7.03
N VAL A 171 1.89 -11.69 -5.95
CA VAL A 171 2.12 -12.99 -5.31
C VAL A 171 1.01 -13.22 -4.29
N SER A 172 0.43 -14.41 -4.34
CA SER A 172 -0.58 -14.89 -3.39
C SER A 172 -0.24 -16.28 -2.88
N HIS A 173 -0.58 -16.53 -1.63
CA HIS A 173 -0.44 -17.84 -0.99
C HIS A 173 -1.81 -18.50 -0.86
N GLN A 174 -1.91 -19.73 -1.36
CA GLN A 174 -3.14 -20.50 -1.42
C GLN A 174 -2.96 -21.85 -0.73
N ALA A 175 -4.04 -22.34 -0.12
CA ALA A 175 -4.09 -23.70 0.43
C ALA A 175 -4.00 -24.74 -0.69
N GLY A 176 -3.04 -25.65 -0.63
CA GLY A 176 -2.85 -26.67 -1.66
C GLY A 176 -3.76 -27.88 -1.53
N ASN A 177 -4.35 -28.11 -0.35
CA ASN A 177 -5.28 -29.20 -0.07
C ASN A 177 -6.42 -28.75 0.86
N THR A 178 -7.48 -29.55 0.91
CA THR A 178 -8.60 -29.35 1.86
C THR A 178 -8.18 -29.82 3.24
N PHE A 179 -7.64 -28.93 4.06
CA PHE A 179 -7.18 -29.24 5.42
C PHE A 179 -7.64 -28.15 6.38
N GLY A 180 -8.10 -28.57 7.57
CA GLY A 180 -8.51 -27.66 8.63
C GLY A 180 -9.64 -26.73 8.20
N ALA A 181 -9.47 -25.43 8.38
CA ALA A 181 -10.50 -24.42 8.07
C ALA A 181 -10.53 -23.97 6.60
N TYR A 182 -9.65 -24.51 5.75
CA TYR A 182 -9.46 -24.03 4.37
C TYR A 182 -9.87 -25.06 3.33
N ALA A 183 -10.54 -24.60 2.28
CA ALA A 183 -10.73 -25.36 1.06
C ALA A 183 -9.48 -25.28 0.16
N GLN A 184 -9.40 -26.19 -0.82
CA GLN A 184 -8.32 -26.14 -1.80
C GLN A 184 -8.40 -24.85 -2.62
N ASN A 185 -7.25 -24.19 -2.77
CA ASN A 185 -7.04 -22.88 -3.39
C ASN A 185 -7.59 -21.67 -2.61
N ASP A 186 -8.04 -21.85 -1.36
CA ASP A 186 -8.41 -20.71 -0.52
C ASP A 186 -7.19 -19.84 -0.21
N LEU A 187 -7.43 -18.53 -0.14
CA LEU A 187 -6.39 -17.56 0.19
C LEU A 187 -5.99 -17.69 1.67
N LEU A 188 -4.68 -17.80 1.91
CA LEU A 188 -4.08 -17.84 3.24
C LEU A 188 -3.62 -16.46 3.74
N ASP A 189 -3.98 -15.41 3.01
CA ASP A 189 -3.61 -14.02 3.28
C ASP A 189 -4.77 -13.21 3.91
N GLY A 190 -4.42 -12.11 4.57
CA GLY A 190 -5.39 -11.14 5.11
C GLY A 190 -6.24 -11.69 6.25
N THR A 191 -7.51 -11.27 6.31
CA THR A 191 -8.46 -11.71 7.35
C THR A 191 -8.84 -13.19 7.29
N HIS A 192 -8.62 -13.83 6.14
CA HIS A 192 -8.84 -15.26 6.01
C HIS A 192 -7.67 -16.05 6.63
N SER A 193 -6.54 -15.41 6.91
CA SER A 193 -5.40 -16.03 7.59
C SER A 193 -5.67 -16.26 9.09
N GLY A 194 -5.03 -17.28 9.67
CA GLY A 194 -5.10 -17.59 11.10
C GLY A 194 -6.09 -18.69 11.49
N GLY A 195 -6.85 -19.23 10.53
CA GLY A 195 -7.61 -20.47 10.72
C GLY A 195 -6.69 -21.67 10.95
N ALA A 196 -7.23 -22.75 11.51
CA ALA A 196 -6.48 -23.99 11.72
C ALA A 196 -6.06 -24.58 10.36
N TYR A 197 -4.78 -24.49 10.00
CA TYR A 197 -4.22 -25.09 8.78
C TYR A 197 -2.89 -25.79 9.03
N VAL A 198 -1.90 -25.11 9.63
CA VAL A 198 -0.59 -25.73 9.89
C VAL A 198 -0.58 -26.48 11.23
N GLY A 199 -1.44 -26.07 12.16
CA GLY A 199 -1.54 -26.67 13.49
C GLY A 199 -2.09 -28.10 13.47
N ALA A 200 -1.49 -28.96 14.30
CA ALA A 200 -1.92 -30.34 14.48
C ALA A 200 -3.16 -30.47 15.38
N SER A 201 -3.48 -29.46 16.20
CA SER A 201 -4.62 -29.53 17.12
C SER A 201 -5.95 -29.45 16.37
N ARG A 202 -6.91 -30.25 16.82
CA ARG A 202 -8.31 -30.24 16.37
C ARG A 202 -9.22 -30.27 17.59
N VAL A 203 -10.22 -29.41 17.55
CA VAL A 203 -11.11 -29.17 18.69
C VAL A 203 -12.55 -29.37 18.26
N HIS A 204 -13.31 -30.12 19.06
CA HIS A 204 -14.75 -30.23 18.89
C HIS A 204 -15.49 -30.13 20.22
N THR A 205 -16.34 -29.12 20.31
CA THR A 205 -17.24 -28.88 21.44
C THR A 205 -18.60 -29.51 21.19
N THR A 206 -19.04 -30.34 22.15
CA THR A 206 -20.35 -30.99 22.15
C THR A 206 -21.00 -30.84 23.52
N THR A 207 -22.33 -30.81 23.55
CA THR A 207 -23.12 -30.82 24.79
C THR A 207 -23.55 -32.26 25.14
N PRO A 208 -23.63 -32.64 26.42
CA PRO A 208 -24.09 -33.97 26.82
C PRO A 208 -25.50 -34.29 26.27
N ALA A 209 -25.71 -35.54 25.83
CA ALA A 209 -27.00 -35.99 25.33
C ALA A 209 -28.08 -36.05 26.43
N ALA A 210 -29.32 -35.75 26.04
CA ALA A 210 -30.44 -35.63 26.97
C ALA A 210 -30.87 -36.94 27.65
N ALA A 211 -30.60 -38.10 27.04
CA ALA A 211 -30.94 -39.40 27.61
C ALA A 211 -29.90 -39.87 28.65
N ASP A 212 -28.63 -39.97 28.24
CA ASP A 212 -27.62 -40.75 28.97
C ASP A 212 -26.37 -39.95 29.39
N GLY A 213 -26.33 -38.63 29.13
CA GLY A 213 -25.14 -37.81 29.40
C GLY A 213 -23.92 -38.18 28.53
N ALA A 214 -24.16 -38.88 27.43
CA ALA A 214 -23.16 -39.27 26.45
C ALA A 214 -22.69 -38.05 25.63
N VAL A 215 -21.39 -37.96 25.42
CA VAL A 215 -20.71 -36.90 24.66
C VAL A 215 -19.96 -37.61 23.54
N THR A 216 -20.55 -37.61 22.34
CA THR A 216 -20.03 -38.33 21.18
C THR A 216 -19.76 -37.38 20.03
N GLY A 217 -18.71 -37.66 19.26
CA GLY A 217 -18.34 -36.84 18.13
C GLY A 217 -17.10 -37.38 17.44
N LYS A 218 -16.66 -36.66 16.39
CA LYS A 218 -15.51 -37.03 15.58
C LYS A 218 -14.59 -35.84 15.40
N LEU A 219 -13.29 -36.05 15.63
CA LEU A 219 -12.24 -35.12 15.20
C LEU A 219 -11.91 -35.40 13.74
N THR A 220 -11.96 -34.36 12.91
CA THR A 220 -11.90 -34.48 11.46
C THR A 220 -10.80 -33.64 10.85
N VAL A 221 -10.49 -33.94 9.59
CA VAL A 221 -9.53 -33.16 8.79
C VAL A 221 -9.98 -31.70 8.70
N GLY A 222 -11.28 -31.49 8.47
CA GLY A 222 -11.90 -30.17 8.41
C GLY A 222 -12.29 -29.60 9.78
N GLN A 223 -12.10 -28.30 9.95
CA GLN A 223 -12.49 -27.55 11.14
C GLN A 223 -13.40 -26.39 10.73
N ALA A 224 -14.66 -26.44 11.13
CA ALA A 224 -15.68 -25.47 10.71
C ALA A 224 -15.58 -24.14 11.48
N THR A 225 -15.25 -24.20 12.78
CA THR A 225 -14.98 -23.03 13.62
C THR A 225 -13.82 -23.29 14.57
N SER A 226 -13.37 -22.29 15.33
CA SER A 226 -12.34 -22.46 16.38
C SER A 226 -12.63 -23.63 17.33
N ASP A 227 -13.91 -23.90 17.59
CA ASP A 227 -14.35 -24.84 18.61
C ASP A 227 -15.12 -26.05 18.05
N THR A 228 -15.30 -26.15 16.73
CA THR A 228 -16.07 -27.23 16.10
C THR A 228 -15.40 -27.82 14.85
N CYS A 229 -15.23 -29.15 14.88
CA CYS A 229 -14.89 -29.96 13.70
C CYS A 229 -16.11 -30.23 12.80
N ASP A 230 -15.88 -30.35 11.50
CA ASP A 230 -16.91 -30.76 10.53
C ASP A 230 -17.20 -32.27 10.67
N GLN A 231 -18.34 -32.61 11.28
CA GLN A 231 -18.72 -34.00 11.52
C GLN A 231 -18.95 -34.83 10.24
N GLY A 232 -19.16 -34.18 9.08
CA GLY A 232 -19.30 -34.82 7.77
C GLY A 232 -17.97 -35.21 7.12
N ALA A 233 -16.86 -34.57 7.52
CA ALA A 233 -15.54 -34.79 6.93
C ALA A 233 -14.87 -36.10 7.40
N THR A 234 -13.81 -36.51 6.73
CA THR A 234 -13.03 -37.71 7.09
C THR A 234 -12.40 -37.55 8.48
N GLY A 235 -12.46 -38.61 9.29
CA GLY A 235 -11.80 -38.66 10.60
C GLY A 235 -10.28 -38.65 10.48
N VAL A 236 -9.58 -38.11 11.47
CA VAL A 236 -8.10 -38.03 11.48
C VAL A 236 -7.48 -39.05 12.42
N LYS A 237 -6.27 -39.49 12.09
CA LYS A 237 -5.43 -40.26 13.01
C LYS A 237 -4.80 -39.31 14.02
N LEU A 238 -4.90 -39.67 15.30
CA LEU A 238 -4.49 -38.86 16.43
C LEU A 238 -3.23 -39.40 17.10
N LEU A 239 -2.40 -38.50 17.62
CA LEU A 239 -1.30 -38.82 18.52
C LEU A 239 -1.85 -39.35 19.84
N ARG A 240 -1.41 -40.54 20.22
CA ARG A 240 -1.82 -41.19 21.47
C ARG A 240 -1.20 -40.52 22.69
N GLY A 241 -1.90 -40.61 23.81
CA GLY A 241 -1.50 -40.08 25.11
C GLY A 241 -1.54 -38.56 25.22
N ARG A 242 -2.18 -37.87 24.27
CA ARG A 242 -2.20 -36.38 24.19
C ARG A 242 -3.59 -35.79 24.07
N SER A 243 -4.63 -36.60 23.93
CA SER A 243 -6.01 -36.10 23.84
C SER A 243 -6.46 -35.51 25.17
N GLN A 244 -7.08 -34.34 25.13
CA GLN A 244 -7.51 -33.58 26.29
C GLN A 244 -9.00 -33.25 26.23
N VAL A 245 -9.66 -33.25 27.38
CA VAL A 245 -11.09 -32.91 27.49
C VAL A 245 -11.24 -31.78 28.48
N TYR A 246 -11.78 -30.66 27.98
CA TYR A 246 -12.15 -29.50 28.77
C TYR A 246 -13.66 -29.53 29.05
N VAL A 247 -14.03 -29.18 30.27
CA VAL A 247 -15.43 -28.95 30.65
C VAL A 247 -15.53 -27.54 31.19
N ASN A 248 -16.39 -26.72 30.58
CA ASN A 248 -16.54 -25.31 30.94
C ASN A 248 -15.19 -24.56 30.97
N GLY A 249 -14.29 -24.88 30.02
CA GLY A 249 -12.95 -24.27 29.90
C GLY A 249 -11.87 -24.80 30.87
N VAL A 250 -12.19 -25.78 31.73
CA VAL A 250 -11.21 -26.39 32.66
C VAL A 250 -10.87 -27.81 32.19
N LEU A 251 -9.58 -28.16 32.19
CA LEU A 251 -9.12 -29.51 31.87
C LEU A 251 -9.69 -30.51 32.89
N ALA A 252 -10.56 -31.41 32.43
CA ALA A 252 -11.35 -32.30 33.27
C ALA A 252 -10.95 -33.78 33.11
N ALA A 253 -10.47 -34.17 31.93
CA ALA A 253 -9.97 -35.51 31.66
C ALA A 253 -8.87 -35.48 30.59
N GLN A 254 -8.00 -36.48 30.61
CA GLN A 254 -6.93 -36.63 29.63
C GLN A 254 -6.67 -38.11 29.34
N GLU A 255 -6.11 -38.37 28.16
CA GLU A 255 -5.62 -39.69 27.80
C GLU A 255 -4.34 -40.04 28.60
N PRO A 256 -4.15 -41.30 29.05
CA PRO A 256 -2.94 -41.68 29.77
C PRO A 256 -1.70 -41.60 28.88
N ILE A 257 -0.64 -40.98 29.40
CA ILE A 257 0.61 -40.61 28.69
C ILE A 257 1.36 -41.85 28.12
N ASN A 258 1.16 -43.05 28.68
CA ASN A 258 1.87 -44.28 28.30
C ASN A 258 1.05 -45.23 27.41
N SER A 259 0.05 -44.73 26.69
CA SER A 259 -0.81 -45.55 25.83
C SER A 259 -0.11 -45.92 24.50
N SER A 260 0.17 -47.21 24.26
CA SER A 260 0.80 -47.72 23.02
C SER A 260 -0.15 -48.64 22.22
N GLY A 261 0.03 -48.74 20.90
CA GLY A 261 -0.77 -49.59 19.99
C GLY A 261 -1.71 -48.82 19.04
N ALA A 262 -2.70 -49.52 18.48
CA ALA A 262 -3.76 -49.01 17.58
C ALA A 262 -5.17 -49.19 18.22
N GLY A 263 -6.15 -48.42 17.77
CA GLY A 263 -7.56 -48.53 18.20
C GLY A 263 -7.99 -47.59 19.34
N ASN A 264 -8.91 -48.05 20.18
CA ASN A 264 -9.52 -47.25 21.23
C ASN A 264 -8.54 -46.99 22.38
N SER A 265 -8.38 -45.73 22.76
CA SER A 265 -7.63 -45.27 23.92
C SER A 265 -8.59 -44.79 25.02
N PRO A 266 -8.43 -45.21 26.28
CA PRO A 266 -9.30 -44.78 27.35
C PRO A 266 -9.01 -43.32 27.75
N ILE A 267 -10.06 -42.54 27.98
CA ILE A 267 -9.98 -41.19 28.57
C ILE A 267 -10.64 -41.26 29.94
N ASN A 268 -9.94 -40.80 30.98
CA ASN A 268 -10.45 -40.79 32.34
C ASN A 268 -10.11 -39.48 33.04
N GLY A 269 -11.04 -39.00 33.86
CA GLY A 269 -10.84 -37.83 34.72
C GLY A 269 -12.07 -37.52 35.56
N SER A 270 -11.98 -36.46 36.36
CA SER A 270 -13.09 -35.99 37.17
C SER A 270 -13.02 -34.49 37.36
N ILE A 271 -14.17 -33.83 37.37
CA ILE A 271 -14.28 -32.40 37.64
C ILE A 271 -15.35 -32.14 38.69
N THR A 272 -15.10 -31.19 39.60
CA THR A 272 -16.09 -30.75 40.58
C THR A 272 -16.75 -29.47 40.09
N ILE A 273 -18.06 -29.50 39.88
CA ILE A 273 -18.85 -28.33 39.46
C ILE A 273 -19.92 -28.08 40.52
N ALA A 274 -19.94 -26.88 41.11
CA ALA A 274 -20.89 -26.49 42.16
C ALA A 274 -21.00 -27.51 43.33
N GLY A 275 -19.88 -28.12 43.73
CA GLY A 275 -19.81 -29.10 44.82
C GLY A 275 -20.18 -30.54 44.47
N THR A 276 -20.60 -30.82 43.23
CA THR A 276 -20.85 -32.19 42.73
C THR A 276 -19.65 -32.69 41.92
N VAL A 277 -19.14 -33.87 42.24
CA VAL A 277 -18.05 -34.52 41.48
C VAL A 277 -18.63 -35.28 40.30
N TYR A 278 -18.24 -34.88 39.09
CA TYR A 278 -18.59 -35.55 37.84
C TYR A 278 -17.38 -36.35 37.36
N VAL A 279 -17.54 -37.66 37.20
CA VAL A 279 -16.53 -38.54 36.60
C VAL A 279 -16.74 -38.59 35.10
N ILE A 280 -15.68 -38.36 34.34
CA ILE A 280 -15.68 -38.40 32.87
C ILE A 280 -14.88 -39.65 32.47
N GLY A 281 -15.55 -40.59 31.81
CA GLY A 281 -14.95 -41.84 31.35
C GLY A 281 -15.42 -42.20 29.95
N GLY A 282 -14.53 -42.76 29.14
CA GLY A 282 -14.88 -43.22 27.80
C GLY A 282 -13.66 -43.57 26.96
N THR A 283 -13.83 -43.63 25.64
CA THR A 283 -12.75 -43.94 24.71
C THR A 283 -12.68 -42.97 23.55
N ILE A 284 -11.47 -42.68 23.10
CA ILE A 284 -11.18 -42.04 21.81
C ILE A 284 -10.51 -43.04 20.89
N ASN A 285 -11.03 -43.22 19.69
CA ASN A 285 -10.40 -44.04 18.68
C ASN A 285 -9.31 -43.23 17.98
N THR A 286 -8.05 -43.63 18.16
CA THR A 286 -6.91 -42.87 17.65
C THR A 286 -6.68 -43.07 16.15
N ASP A 287 -7.34 -44.05 15.53
CA ASP A 287 -7.24 -44.33 14.10
C ASP A 287 -8.34 -43.64 13.29
N THR A 288 -9.50 -43.36 13.91
CA THR A 288 -10.66 -42.75 13.24
C THR A 288 -11.05 -41.37 13.79
N GLY A 289 -10.45 -40.94 14.91
CA GLY A 289 -10.74 -39.67 15.57
C GLY A 289 -12.11 -39.62 16.25
N VAL A 290 -12.85 -40.74 16.31
CA VAL A 290 -14.17 -40.81 16.95
C VAL A 290 -14.00 -40.91 18.46
N TYR A 291 -14.66 -40.03 19.21
CA TYR A 291 -14.72 -40.09 20.66
C TYR A 291 -16.12 -40.45 21.15
N ALA A 292 -16.17 -41.25 22.21
CA ALA A 292 -17.38 -41.61 22.92
C ALA A 292 -17.10 -41.52 24.43
N LEU A 293 -17.56 -40.42 25.03
CA LEU A 293 -17.38 -40.10 26.44
C LEU A 293 -18.72 -40.17 27.17
N THR A 294 -18.68 -40.49 28.45
CA THR A 294 -19.85 -40.54 29.34
C THR A 294 -19.54 -39.78 30.63
N THR A 295 -20.55 -39.09 31.16
CA THR A 295 -20.44 -38.34 32.42
C THR A 295 -21.31 -39.01 33.48
N THR A 296 -20.73 -39.31 34.65
CA THR A 296 -21.46 -39.93 35.78
C THR A 296 -21.20 -39.13 37.06
N PRO A 297 -22.23 -38.55 37.72
CA PRO A 297 -23.65 -38.46 37.32
C PRO A 297 -23.86 -37.64 36.03
N LYS A 298 -25.05 -37.71 35.41
CA LYS A 298 -25.35 -36.97 34.16
C LYS A 298 -25.08 -35.47 34.35
N MET A 299 -24.21 -34.91 33.53
CA MET A 299 -23.96 -33.47 33.50
C MET A 299 -25.12 -32.71 32.83
N PRO A 300 -25.46 -31.47 33.27
CA PRO A 300 -26.48 -30.65 32.62
C PRO A 300 -26.14 -30.38 31.14
N GLU A 301 -27.17 -30.37 30.29
CA GLU A 301 -27.08 -30.20 28.82
C GLU A 301 -26.56 -28.80 28.42
N THR A 302 -26.52 -27.84 29.36
CA THR A 302 -26.02 -26.48 29.15
C THR A 302 -24.50 -26.36 29.29
N ILE A 303 -23.80 -27.38 29.78
CA ILE A 303 -22.36 -27.32 30.02
C ILE A 303 -21.63 -27.86 28.77
N PRO A 304 -20.86 -27.03 28.05
CA PRO A 304 -20.10 -27.48 26.90
C PRO A 304 -18.91 -28.36 27.33
N VAL A 305 -18.73 -29.48 26.63
CA VAL A 305 -17.58 -30.37 26.75
C VAL A 305 -16.77 -30.27 25.46
N THR A 306 -15.52 -29.85 25.57
CA THR A 306 -14.63 -29.61 24.44
C THR A 306 -13.54 -30.66 24.43
N VAL A 307 -13.45 -31.43 23.34
CA VAL A 307 -12.41 -32.44 23.15
C VAL A 307 -11.36 -31.89 22.19
N GLU A 308 -10.11 -31.90 22.61
CA GLU A 308 -8.94 -31.54 21.81
C GLU A 308 -8.08 -32.79 21.55
N GLY A 309 -7.72 -32.99 20.28
CA GLY A 309 -6.79 -34.02 19.86
C GLY A 309 -5.73 -33.46 18.91
N PHE A 310 -4.59 -34.13 18.84
CA PHE A 310 -3.48 -33.73 17.97
C PHE A 310 -3.33 -34.74 16.84
N ILE A 311 -3.24 -34.27 15.60
CA ILE A 311 -3.07 -35.12 14.42
C ILE A 311 -1.66 -35.74 14.40
N ASP A 312 -1.59 -37.03 14.04
CA ASP A 312 -0.33 -37.73 13.80
C ASP A 312 -0.01 -37.75 12.30
N PHE A 313 0.87 -36.83 11.88
CA PHE A 313 1.30 -36.72 10.48
C PHE A 313 2.22 -37.85 10.02
N GLU A 314 2.85 -38.61 10.94
CA GLU A 314 3.71 -39.74 10.57
C GLU A 314 2.86 -40.97 10.21
N ARG A 315 1.75 -41.19 10.92
CA ARG A 315 0.80 -42.29 10.63
C ARG A 315 -0.08 -42.03 9.41
N ASP A 316 -0.26 -40.76 9.05
CA ASP A 316 -0.99 -40.37 7.84
C ASP A 316 -0.34 -39.15 7.17
N PRO A 317 0.65 -39.36 6.30
CA PRO A 317 1.30 -38.25 5.61
C PRO A 317 0.39 -37.60 4.56
N SER A 318 -0.72 -38.24 4.16
CA SER A 318 -1.61 -37.74 3.10
C SER A 318 -2.42 -36.50 3.51
N VAL A 319 -2.58 -36.28 4.82
CA VAL A 319 -3.28 -35.11 5.37
C VAL A 319 -2.35 -33.93 5.65
N THR A 320 -1.06 -34.02 5.33
CA THR A 320 -0.10 -32.92 5.55
C THR A 320 -0.51 -31.68 4.74
N PRO A 321 -0.70 -30.50 5.37
CA PRO A 321 -1.07 -29.28 4.65
C PRO A 321 0.03 -28.85 3.68
N SER A 322 -0.34 -28.40 2.48
CA SER A 322 0.60 -27.83 1.51
C SER A 322 0.25 -26.38 1.20
N ILE A 323 1.24 -25.53 0.97
CA ILE A 323 1.03 -24.12 0.61
C ILE A 323 1.51 -23.93 -0.82
N ILE A 324 0.60 -23.48 -1.70
CA ILE A 324 0.89 -23.16 -3.09
C ILE A 324 1.13 -21.66 -3.17
N THR A 325 2.19 -21.26 -3.87
CA THR A 325 2.44 -19.85 -4.20
C THR A 325 2.09 -19.62 -5.66
N SER A 326 1.18 -18.67 -5.92
CA SER A 326 0.73 -18.33 -7.27
C SER A 326 1.06 -16.87 -7.58
N VAL A 327 1.52 -16.63 -8.82
CA VAL A 327 1.82 -15.29 -9.33
C VAL A 327 0.82 -14.94 -10.42
N SER A 328 0.02 -13.90 -10.19
CA SER A 328 -0.87 -13.31 -11.19
C SER A 328 -0.20 -12.08 -11.80
N THR A 329 -0.23 -11.96 -13.12
CA THR A 329 0.34 -10.81 -13.84
C THR A 329 -0.74 -10.06 -14.58
N PHE A 330 -0.73 -8.74 -14.47
CA PHE A 330 -1.69 -7.86 -15.12
C PHE A 330 -0.98 -6.80 -15.97
N PRO A 331 -1.32 -6.67 -17.26
CA PRO A 331 -0.75 -5.65 -18.12
C PRO A 331 -1.40 -4.29 -17.89
N LEU A 332 -0.59 -3.25 -17.69
CA LEU A 332 -1.00 -1.85 -17.61
C LEU A 332 -0.48 -1.09 -18.83
N TYR A 333 -1.37 -0.42 -19.57
CA TYR A 333 -1.02 0.26 -20.81
C TYR A 333 -0.91 1.78 -20.65
N ALA A 334 0.14 2.35 -21.25
CA ALA A 334 0.40 3.79 -21.23
C ALA A 334 -0.33 4.56 -22.35
N ALA A 335 -0.97 5.67 -22.00
CA ALA A 335 -1.68 6.59 -22.89
C ALA A 335 -0.86 7.85 -23.20
N PRO A 336 -0.95 8.40 -24.42
CA PRO A 336 -0.21 9.60 -24.81
C PRO A 336 -0.88 10.90 -24.35
N TRP A 337 -0.07 11.87 -23.93
CA TRP A 337 -0.46 13.23 -23.60
C TRP A 337 0.27 14.18 -24.56
N ARG A 338 -0.48 15.11 -25.17
CA ARG A 338 0.02 15.97 -26.25
C ARG A 338 -0.53 17.38 -26.13
N VAL A 339 0.35 18.37 -26.21
CA VAL A 339 -0.02 19.78 -26.30
C VAL A 339 0.90 20.48 -27.30
N ILE A 340 0.36 21.41 -28.08
CA ILE A 340 1.14 22.31 -28.93
C ILE A 340 0.86 23.75 -28.52
N THR A 341 1.90 24.55 -28.47
CA THR A 341 1.81 26.01 -28.34
C THR A 341 2.41 26.61 -29.59
N ARG A 342 1.82 27.70 -30.09
CA ARG A 342 2.30 28.43 -31.26
C ARG A 342 2.19 29.91 -30.99
N GLN A 343 3.22 30.65 -31.37
CA GLN A 343 3.29 32.09 -31.23
C GLN A 343 3.82 32.68 -32.53
N SER A 344 3.26 33.82 -32.94
CA SER A 344 3.81 34.57 -34.07
C SER A 344 5.04 35.35 -33.62
N ILE A 345 5.97 35.57 -34.55
CA ILE A 345 7.18 36.37 -34.29
C ILE A 345 6.82 37.79 -33.83
N ASP A 346 5.84 38.43 -34.47
CA ASP A 346 5.38 39.77 -34.08
C ASP A 346 4.83 39.79 -32.65
N GLY A 347 4.05 38.78 -32.27
CA GLY A 347 3.51 38.66 -30.91
C GLY A 347 4.60 38.44 -29.87
N ARG A 348 5.64 37.67 -30.22
CA ARG A 348 6.81 37.46 -29.35
C ARG A 348 7.60 38.75 -29.16
N THR A 349 7.91 39.47 -30.24
CA THR A 349 8.66 40.72 -30.18
C THR A 349 7.88 41.81 -29.42
N GLN A 350 6.57 41.88 -29.62
CA GLN A 350 5.73 42.83 -28.88
C GLN A 350 5.69 42.52 -27.39
N MET A 351 5.44 41.25 -27.00
CA MET A 351 5.42 40.85 -25.59
C MET A 351 6.80 41.00 -24.92
N ALA A 352 7.88 40.70 -25.63
CA ALA A 352 9.23 40.89 -25.11
C ALA A 352 9.57 42.38 -24.92
N ASN A 353 9.23 43.24 -25.88
CA ASN A 353 9.58 44.66 -25.83
C ASN A 353 8.67 45.48 -24.90
N GLU A 354 7.39 45.12 -24.78
CA GLU A 354 6.43 45.86 -23.95
C GLU A 354 6.36 45.35 -22.51
N LEU A 355 6.45 44.03 -22.31
CA LEU A 355 6.21 43.39 -21.01
C LEU A 355 7.47 42.75 -20.41
N ASN A 356 8.59 42.70 -21.14
CA ASN A 356 9.81 41.97 -20.76
C ASN A 356 9.52 40.49 -20.40
N LEU A 357 8.49 39.91 -21.01
CA LEU A 357 8.13 38.50 -20.83
C LEU A 357 8.61 37.71 -22.05
N ASP A 358 9.19 36.53 -21.81
CA ASP A 358 9.43 35.56 -22.88
C ASP A 358 8.23 34.62 -22.98
N PRO A 359 7.35 34.81 -23.97
CA PRO A 359 6.10 34.06 -24.05
C PRO A 359 6.32 32.57 -24.34
N TYR A 360 7.49 32.19 -24.87
CA TYR A 360 7.86 30.79 -25.07
C TYR A 360 8.05 30.06 -23.74
N SER A 361 8.84 30.64 -22.82
CA SER A 361 9.09 30.07 -21.49
C SER A 361 7.82 29.99 -20.65
N GLU A 362 6.98 31.03 -20.68
CA GLU A 362 5.68 31.04 -19.99
C GLU A 362 4.74 29.93 -20.49
N SER A 363 4.74 29.68 -21.80
CA SER A 363 3.92 28.62 -22.39
C SER A 363 4.36 27.23 -21.92
N ILE A 364 5.67 27.00 -21.75
CA ILE A 364 6.20 25.72 -21.26
C ILE A 364 5.78 25.49 -19.81
N ILE A 365 5.91 26.51 -18.95
CA ILE A 365 5.51 26.43 -17.54
C ILE A 365 4.01 26.14 -17.42
N ALA A 366 3.18 26.82 -18.24
CA ALA A 366 1.74 26.58 -18.27
C ALA A 366 1.40 25.13 -18.67
N ILE A 367 2.09 24.56 -19.67
CA ILE A 367 1.88 23.17 -20.08
C ILE A 367 2.21 22.19 -18.94
N GLN A 368 3.37 22.36 -18.28
CA GLN A 368 3.78 21.49 -17.18
C GLN A 368 2.79 21.53 -16.01
N ASN A 369 2.38 22.74 -15.61
CA ASN A 369 1.37 22.91 -14.56
C ASN A 369 0.03 22.27 -14.93
N GLN A 370 -0.41 22.41 -16.18
CA GLN A 370 -1.66 21.78 -16.63
C GLN A 370 -1.56 20.26 -16.63
N PHE A 371 -0.45 19.70 -17.12
CA PHE A 371 -0.20 18.25 -17.13
C PHE A 371 -0.23 17.65 -15.72
N ALA A 372 0.51 18.25 -14.78
CA ALA A 372 0.57 17.81 -13.39
C ALA A 372 -0.81 17.85 -12.71
N ASN A 373 -1.53 18.97 -12.87
CA ASN A 373 -2.85 19.14 -12.29
C ASN A 373 -3.87 18.15 -12.85
N GLU A 374 -3.91 17.98 -14.18
CA GLU A 374 -4.85 17.08 -14.83
C GLU A 374 -4.59 15.62 -14.42
N ARG A 375 -3.32 15.22 -14.30
CA ARG A 375 -2.94 13.90 -13.78
C ARG A 375 -3.47 13.70 -12.35
N HIS A 376 -3.27 14.67 -11.46
CA HIS A 376 -3.72 14.56 -10.07
C HIS A 376 -5.25 14.50 -9.94
N TYR A 377 -5.98 15.38 -10.65
CA TYR A 377 -7.44 15.33 -10.65
C TYR A 377 -7.99 14.03 -11.25
N ASN A 378 -7.37 13.49 -12.30
CA ASN A 378 -7.79 12.22 -12.90
C ASN A 378 -7.68 11.06 -11.89
N VAL A 379 -6.60 11.03 -11.12
CA VAL A 379 -6.38 10.06 -10.04
C VAL A 379 -7.45 10.21 -8.95
N LEU A 380 -7.76 11.44 -8.52
CA LEU A 380 -8.83 11.69 -7.54
C LEU A 380 -10.21 11.27 -8.05
N ALA A 381 -10.52 11.54 -9.30
CA ALA A 381 -11.78 11.11 -9.92
C ALA A 381 -11.91 9.59 -9.96
N LYS A 382 -10.81 8.86 -10.21
CA LYS A 382 -10.76 7.40 -10.14
C LYS A 382 -10.91 6.89 -8.70
N ALA A 383 -10.20 7.49 -7.75
CA ALA A 383 -10.34 7.17 -6.33
C ALA A 383 -11.79 7.37 -5.84
N ARG A 384 -12.46 8.45 -6.26
CA ARG A 384 -13.88 8.70 -5.94
C ARG A 384 -14.81 7.60 -6.48
N ARG A 385 -14.53 7.07 -7.66
CA ARG A 385 -15.32 5.96 -8.25
C ARG A 385 -15.12 4.66 -7.46
N LEU A 386 -13.90 4.39 -7.01
CA LEU A 386 -13.59 3.23 -6.17
C LEU A 386 -14.21 3.36 -4.77
N ALA A 387 -14.17 4.56 -4.21
CA ALA A 387 -14.73 4.89 -2.90
C ALA A 387 -16.26 4.75 -2.83
N ALA A 388 -16.95 4.53 -3.96
CA ALA A 388 -18.37 4.22 -3.97
C ALA A 388 -18.68 2.88 -3.27
N ASN A 389 -17.71 1.96 -3.22
CA ASN A 389 -17.87 0.63 -2.61
C ASN A 389 -17.75 0.66 -1.08
N ASN A 390 -17.13 1.69 -0.51
CA ASN A 390 -16.94 1.84 0.94
C ASN A 390 -17.35 3.25 1.39
N GLN A 391 -18.56 3.36 1.94
CA GLN A 391 -19.13 4.63 2.39
C GLN A 391 -19.45 4.57 3.88
N SER A 392 -19.02 5.58 4.61
CA SER A 392 -19.36 5.80 6.02
C SER A 392 -20.06 7.15 6.17
N THR A 393 -20.96 7.26 7.14
CA THR A 393 -21.66 8.51 7.43
C THR A 393 -21.35 8.93 8.86
N TYR A 394 -20.91 10.17 9.02
CA TYR A 394 -20.68 10.81 10.30
C TYR A 394 -21.66 11.96 10.49
N ASN A 395 -22.49 11.88 11.52
CA ASN A 395 -23.40 12.97 11.86
C ASN A 395 -22.72 13.92 12.86
N PHE A 396 -22.43 15.13 12.40
CA PHE A 396 -21.84 16.17 13.23
C PHE A 396 -22.86 16.79 14.20
N ASP A 397 -24.16 16.75 13.85
CA ASP A 397 -25.31 17.24 14.62
C ASP A 397 -25.04 18.55 15.39
N TRP A 398 -24.63 19.60 14.66
CA TRP A 398 -24.28 20.88 15.29
C TRP A 398 -25.46 21.49 16.04
N ALA A 399 -26.67 21.43 15.50
CA ALA A 399 -27.86 22.07 16.08
C ALA A 399 -28.14 21.60 17.51
N ASN A 400 -28.03 20.30 17.77
CA ASN A 400 -28.30 19.75 19.11
C ASN A 400 -27.06 19.81 20.02
N ARG A 401 -25.87 19.52 19.47
CA ARG A 401 -24.63 19.36 20.27
C ARG A 401 -23.93 20.68 20.59
N SER A 402 -24.14 21.74 19.80
CA SER A 402 -23.49 23.05 20.00
C SER A 402 -23.83 23.74 21.33
N THR A 403 -24.96 23.37 21.95
CA THR A 403 -25.36 23.91 23.26
C THR A 403 -24.56 23.33 24.43
N GLN A 404 -23.94 22.16 24.23
CA GLN A 404 -23.30 21.39 25.31
C GLN A 404 -21.81 21.13 25.06
N LEU A 405 -21.38 21.06 23.79
CA LEU A 405 -20.04 20.64 23.39
C LEU A 405 -19.38 21.68 22.48
N LYS A 406 -18.06 21.82 22.61
CA LYS A 406 -17.29 22.65 21.69
C LYS A 406 -17.09 21.90 20.37
N ARG A 407 -16.89 22.67 19.29
CA ARG A 407 -16.62 22.13 17.95
C ARG A 407 -15.44 21.14 17.94
N ASN A 408 -14.41 21.38 18.74
CA ASN A 408 -13.26 20.49 18.85
C ASN A 408 -13.64 19.12 19.42
N ASP A 409 -14.50 19.08 20.43
CA ASP A 409 -14.94 17.82 21.07
C ASP A 409 -15.79 16.98 20.10
N ILE A 410 -16.63 17.65 19.30
CA ILE A 410 -17.43 16.97 18.25
C ILE A 410 -16.54 16.44 17.13
N TRP A 411 -15.45 17.13 16.77
CA TRP A 411 -14.49 16.60 15.80
C TRP A 411 -13.59 15.51 16.38
N HIS A 412 -13.46 15.40 17.70
CA HIS A 412 -12.76 14.29 18.32
C HIS A 412 -13.52 12.96 18.13
N ASP A 413 -14.86 12.98 18.23
CA ASP A 413 -15.73 11.81 17.97
C ASP A 413 -15.61 11.27 16.53
N PHE A 414 -15.25 12.12 15.56
CA PHE A 414 -14.98 11.71 14.17
C PHE A 414 -13.88 10.66 14.07
N GLY A 415 -12.93 10.63 15.01
CA GLY A 415 -11.87 9.64 15.08
C GLY A 415 -12.38 8.20 15.08
N ALA A 416 -13.51 7.92 15.75
CA ALA A 416 -14.10 6.58 15.77
C ALA A 416 -14.67 6.17 14.41
N ALA A 417 -15.37 7.09 13.71
CA ALA A 417 -15.90 6.84 12.38
C ALA A 417 -14.78 6.60 11.35
N LEU A 418 -13.70 7.38 11.45
CA LEU A 418 -12.52 7.25 10.61
C LEU A 418 -11.76 5.94 10.88
N ALA A 419 -11.57 5.56 12.15
CA ALA A 419 -10.91 4.32 12.53
C ALA A 419 -11.69 3.08 12.04
N ASN A 420 -13.02 3.08 12.17
CA ASN A 420 -13.86 2.00 11.65
C ASN A 420 -13.77 1.88 10.12
N ALA A 421 -13.84 3.00 9.39
CA ALA A 421 -13.67 3.01 7.94
C ALA A 421 -12.26 2.54 7.52
N SER A 422 -11.24 2.94 8.28
CA SER A 422 -9.85 2.51 8.07
C SER A 422 -9.66 1.01 8.30
N GLN A 423 -10.28 0.46 9.34
CA GLN A 423 -10.21 -0.97 9.65
C GLN A 423 -10.94 -1.79 8.58
N GLN A 424 -12.13 -1.37 8.15
CA GLN A 424 -12.85 -2.04 7.07
C GLN A 424 -12.03 -2.04 5.78
N MET A 425 -11.40 -0.92 5.44
CA MET A 425 -10.55 -0.84 4.26
C MET A 425 -9.29 -1.72 4.38
N ALA A 426 -8.71 -1.87 5.57
CA ALA A 426 -7.60 -2.79 5.81
C ALA A 426 -8.01 -4.26 5.63
N VAL A 427 -9.25 -4.60 6.03
CA VAL A 427 -9.84 -5.93 5.81
C VAL A 427 -10.06 -6.19 4.32
N ASP A 428 -10.67 -5.25 3.61
CA ASP A 428 -11.01 -5.41 2.19
C ASP A 428 -9.77 -5.45 1.27
N THR A 429 -8.73 -4.68 1.62
CA THR A 429 -7.46 -4.64 0.86
C THR A 429 -6.44 -5.69 1.31
N MET A 430 -6.69 -6.37 2.44
CA MET A 430 -5.79 -7.34 3.07
C MET A 430 -4.39 -6.79 3.41
N ASN A 431 -4.21 -5.47 3.47
CA ASN A 431 -2.89 -4.85 3.68
C ASN A 431 -2.95 -3.53 4.44
N HIS A 432 -3.79 -2.58 4.01
CA HIS A 432 -3.61 -1.19 4.46
C HIS A 432 -4.91 -0.42 4.72
N GLY A 433 -4.85 0.44 5.73
CA GLY A 433 -5.90 1.38 6.11
C GLY A 433 -5.72 2.77 5.49
N ILE A 434 -6.50 3.74 5.97
CA ILE A 434 -6.53 5.11 5.44
C ILE A 434 -5.22 5.81 5.82
N THR A 435 -4.62 6.53 4.87
CA THR A 435 -3.41 7.33 5.11
C THR A 435 -3.59 8.79 4.70
N HIS A 436 -4.36 9.04 3.64
CA HIS A 436 -4.58 10.38 3.08
C HIS A 436 -6.07 10.73 3.06
N LEU A 437 -6.38 11.99 3.36
CA LEU A 437 -7.73 12.56 3.34
C LEU A 437 -7.76 13.75 2.40
N TYR A 438 -8.74 13.78 1.50
CA TYR A 438 -9.03 14.90 0.61
C TYR A 438 -10.33 15.56 1.04
N VAL A 439 -10.25 16.86 1.36
CA VAL A 439 -11.34 17.66 1.90
C VAL A 439 -11.59 18.89 1.01
N GLY A 440 -12.82 19.40 1.06
CA GLY A 440 -13.15 20.67 0.44
C GLY A 440 -12.86 21.86 1.37
N LYS A 441 -13.36 23.03 0.98
CA LYS A 441 -13.06 24.31 1.62
C LYS A 441 -13.65 24.40 3.02
N ASP A 442 -14.90 23.97 3.20
CA ASP A 442 -15.61 24.16 4.46
C ASP A 442 -15.03 23.25 5.53
N ILE A 443 -14.76 21.97 5.22
CA ILE A 443 -14.11 21.04 6.16
C ILE A 443 -12.66 21.46 6.45
N ALA A 444 -11.89 21.86 5.42
CA ALA A 444 -10.52 22.35 5.62
C ALA A 444 -10.45 23.55 6.57
N SER A 445 -11.40 24.49 6.43
CA SER A 445 -11.48 25.65 7.32
C SER A 445 -11.73 25.26 8.78
N GLN A 446 -12.54 24.23 9.02
CA GLN A 446 -12.79 23.74 10.37
C GLN A 446 -11.57 23.05 10.95
N PHE A 447 -10.88 22.21 10.17
CA PHE A 447 -9.66 21.53 10.62
C PHE A 447 -8.54 22.49 10.99
N LEU A 448 -8.37 23.58 10.23
CA LEU A 448 -7.38 24.63 10.56
C LEU A 448 -7.68 25.37 11.87
N THR A 449 -8.92 25.33 12.36
CA THR A 449 -9.32 25.94 13.63
C THR A 449 -9.29 24.97 14.82
N LEU A 450 -9.01 23.70 14.58
CA LEU A 450 -8.89 22.71 15.65
C LEU A 450 -7.64 22.98 16.49
N ALA A 451 -7.64 22.44 17.71
CA ALA A 451 -6.48 22.51 18.58
C ALA A 451 -5.34 21.63 18.04
N ASN A 452 -4.10 22.03 18.36
CA ASN A 452 -2.87 21.40 17.85
C ASN A 452 -2.66 19.95 18.34
N ASP A 453 -3.39 19.52 19.37
CA ASP A 453 -3.42 18.14 19.84
C ASP A 453 -4.16 17.21 18.86
N ILE A 454 -5.14 17.75 18.13
CA ILE A 454 -5.93 17.02 17.14
C ILE A 454 -5.38 17.22 15.73
N PHE A 455 -5.02 18.46 15.38
CA PHE A 455 -4.60 18.82 14.02
C PHE A 455 -3.30 19.62 14.01
N GLU A 456 -2.29 19.11 13.31
CA GLU A 456 -1.01 19.76 13.10
C GLU A 456 -0.99 20.45 11.71
N PRO A 457 -1.03 21.79 11.62
CA PRO A 457 -1.03 22.48 10.34
C PRO A 457 0.31 22.32 9.59
N SER A 458 0.25 22.27 8.25
CA SER A 458 1.44 22.05 7.41
C SER A 458 2.35 23.28 7.28
N GLY A 459 1.83 24.48 7.53
CA GLY A 459 2.55 25.74 7.29
C GLY A 459 2.66 26.16 5.82
N ILE A 460 2.10 25.39 4.88
CA ILE A 460 2.10 25.72 3.46
C ILE A 460 1.10 26.85 3.16
N ALA A 461 1.51 27.83 2.38
CA ALA A 461 0.64 28.94 1.97
C ALA A 461 -0.55 28.45 1.12
N VAL A 462 -1.73 29.02 1.38
CA VAL A 462 -2.96 28.71 0.64
C VAL A 462 -2.77 29.09 -0.83
N ARG A 463 -3.04 28.14 -1.73
CA ARG A 463 -2.90 28.33 -3.18
C ARG A 463 -4.11 27.81 -3.95
N PRO A 464 -4.41 28.35 -5.14
CA PRO A 464 -5.46 27.85 -6.02
C PRO A 464 -5.00 26.54 -6.69
N GLY A 465 -5.18 25.42 -5.99
CA GLY A 465 -4.78 24.08 -6.45
C GLY A 465 -4.81 23.08 -5.31
N ILE A 466 -4.35 21.86 -5.56
CA ILE A 466 -4.22 20.85 -4.50
C ILE A 466 -3.00 21.18 -3.65
N PHE A 467 -3.17 21.21 -2.33
CA PHE A 467 -2.07 21.40 -1.38
C PHE A 467 -2.36 20.69 -0.06
N ARG A 468 -1.29 20.39 0.69
CA ARG A 468 -1.37 19.77 2.01
C ARG A 468 -1.76 20.82 3.06
N VAL A 469 -2.83 20.56 3.78
CA VAL A 469 -3.34 21.42 4.86
C VAL A 469 -2.64 21.10 6.19
N GLY A 470 -2.38 19.83 6.47
CA GLY A 470 -1.79 19.39 7.73
C GLY A 470 -1.99 17.90 8.00
N ARG A 471 -1.79 17.50 9.25
CA ARG A 471 -1.91 16.12 9.72
C ARG A 471 -2.95 16.02 10.84
N LEU A 472 -3.90 15.10 10.69
CA LEU A 472 -4.97 14.83 11.65
C LEU A 472 -4.61 13.61 12.51
N PHE A 473 -4.85 13.70 13.83
CA PHE A 473 -4.56 12.67 14.84
C PHE A 473 -3.11 12.14 14.81
N GLY A 474 -2.16 12.92 14.31
CA GLY A 474 -0.76 12.49 14.16
C GLY A 474 -0.53 11.34 13.18
N GLN A 475 -1.55 10.93 12.40
CA GLN A 475 -1.49 9.77 11.50
C GLN A 475 -1.96 10.06 10.07
N TYR A 476 -3.04 10.84 9.88
CA TYR A 476 -3.67 11.03 8.58
C TYR A 476 -3.23 12.33 7.93
N GLU A 477 -2.74 12.28 6.69
CA GLU A 477 -2.36 13.48 5.94
C GLU A 477 -3.57 14.10 5.25
N VAL A 478 -3.82 15.39 5.48
CA VAL A 478 -4.98 16.10 4.95
C VAL A 478 -4.58 17.02 3.80
N TYR A 479 -5.27 16.87 2.68
CA TYR A 479 -5.12 17.64 1.46
C TYR A 479 -6.40 18.39 1.13
N TYR A 480 -6.25 19.63 0.69
CA TYR A 480 -7.34 20.40 0.12
C TYR A 480 -7.45 20.08 -1.37
N THR A 481 -8.67 19.86 -1.85
CA THR A 481 -8.96 19.79 -3.29
C THR A 481 -10.12 20.72 -3.65
N PRO A 482 -9.96 21.59 -4.67
CA PRO A 482 -11.04 22.46 -5.11
C PRO A 482 -12.09 21.74 -5.98
N LYS A 483 -11.81 20.51 -6.42
CA LYS A 483 -12.68 19.71 -7.32
C LYS A 483 -12.78 18.27 -6.80
N GLU A 484 -13.67 17.47 -7.37
CA GLU A 484 -13.95 16.05 -7.05
C GLU A 484 -14.60 15.74 -5.70
N VAL A 485 -14.45 16.62 -4.71
CA VAL A 485 -15.14 16.51 -3.41
C VAL A 485 -16.35 17.43 -3.38
N ALA A 486 -17.52 16.86 -3.10
CA ALA A 486 -18.76 17.61 -3.00
C ALA A 486 -18.93 18.17 -1.57
N GLU A 487 -19.13 19.49 -1.48
CA GLU A 487 -19.53 20.17 -0.25
C GLU A 487 -20.77 21.02 -0.51
N THR A 488 -21.67 21.04 0.47
CA THR A 488 -22.84 21.91 0.55
C THR A 488 -22.79 22.69 1.86
N ALA A 489 -23.72 23.63 2.05
CA ALA A 489 -23.73 24.46 3.26
C ALA A 489 -23.84 23.66 4.58
N ASN A 490 -24.48 22.48 4.56
CA ASN A 490 -24.76 21.68 5.76
C ASN A 490 -24.15 20.27 5.72
N SER A 491 -23.55 19.85 4.61
CA SER A 491 -22.91 18.54 4.48
C SER A 491 -21.64 18.63 3.65
N GLY A 492 -20.67 17.80 3.95
CA GLY A 492 -19.43 17.71 3.19
C GLY A 492 -18.99 16.27 3.03
N ASN A 493 -18.26 16.01 1.96
CA ASN A 493 -17.67 14.71 1.71
C ASN A 493 -16.17 14.74 2.01
N ILE A 494 -15.63 13.67 2.59
CA ILE A 494 -14.20 13.45 2.78
C ILE A 494 -13.81 12.20 1.98
N LEU A 495 -12.97 12.39 0.97
CA LEU A 495 -12.42 11.28 0.20
C LEU A 495 -11.18 10.74 0.93
N CYS A 496 -11.26 9.50 1.38
CA CYS A 496 -10.21 8.80 2.09
C CYS A 496 -9.49 7.85 1.14
N VAL A 497 -8.17 7.91 1.10
CA VAL A 497 -7.35 7.01 0.28
C VAL A 497 -6.31 6.33 1.12
N GLY A 498 -6.23 5.01 0.96
CA GLY A 498 -5.18 4.18 1.52
C GLY A 498 -3.96 4.16 0.61
N ARG A 499 -2.78 4.10 1.24
CA ARG A 499 -1.54 3.81 0.54
C ARG A 499 -1.05 2.46 1.02
N ALA A 500 -0.79 1.55 0.09
CA ALA A 500 -0.26 0.23 0.40
C ALA A 500 1.18 0.28 0.90
N THR A 501 1.61 -0.80 1.56
CA THR A 501 3.04 -1.05 1.85
C THR A 501 3.81 -1.50 0.62
N ASP A 502 3.10 -2.05 -0.37
CA ASP A 502 3.65 -2.58 -1.61
C ASP A 502 3.00 -1.90 -2.83
N VAL A 503 3.81 -1.61 -3.85
CA VAL A 503 3.41 -1.08 -5.15
C VAL A 503 2.33 -1.95 -5.79
N ALA A 504 2.45 -3.28 -5.68
CA ALA A 504 1.54 -4.22 -6.32
C ALA A 504 0.11 -4.21 -5.73
N ARG A 505 -0.03 -3.81 -4.46
CA ARG A 505 -1.30 -3.82 -3.71
C ARG A 505 -1.92 -2.43 -3.56
N ASN A 506 -1.38 -1.39 -4.21
CA ASN A 506 -1.94 -0.05 -4.14
C ASN A 506 -3.21 0.10 -4.99
N PRO A 507 -4.23 0.87 -4.57
CA PRO A 507 -5.46 1.05 -5.36
C PRO A 507 -5.23 1.75 -6.71
N ILE A 508 -4.24 2.65 -6.78
CA ILE A 508 -3.87 3.34 -8.01
C ILE A 508 -2.37 3.18 -8.26
N VAL A 509 -2.04 2.70 -9.45
CA VAL A 509 -0.66 2.52 -9.90
C VAL A 509 -0.38 3.51 -11.04
N LEU A 510 0.70 4.25 -10.87
CA LEU A 510 1.19 5.25 -11.82
C LEU A 510 2.49 4.78 -12.44
N GLY A 511 2.80 5.28 -13.61
CA GLY A 511 4.13 5.16 -14.16
C GLY A 511 4.20 5.84 -15.51
N ASP A 512 5.42 6.19 -15.90
CA ASP A 512 5.69 6.90 -17.13
C ASP A 512 6.55 6.01 -18.02
N ALA A 513 6.07 5.78 -19.25
CA ALA A 513 6.80 5.05 -20.29
C ALA A 513 7.68 6.00 -21.10
N VAL A 514 7.22 7.24 -21.32
CA VAL A 514 8.02 8.32 -21.91
C VAL A 514 7.95 9.53 -20.99
N PRO A 515 9.09 10.02 -20.49
CA PRO A 515 9.12 11.20 -19.62
C PRO A 515 8.59 12.43 -20.35
N PRO A 516 8.00 13.40 -19.62
CA PRO A 516 7.58 14.69 -20.18
C PRO A 516 8.72 15.33 -20.99
N THR A 517 8.52 15.45 -22.29
CA THR A 517 9.53 16.00 -23.20
C THR A 517 8.94 17.18 -23.96
N VAL A 518 9.63 18.32 -23.87
CA VAL A 518 9.33 19.51 -24.67
C VAL A 518 10.26 19.53 -25.87
N LYS A 519 9.71 19.71 -27.06
CA LYS A 519 10.44 19.87 -28.31
C LYS A 519 10.11 21.20 -28.97
N PRO A 520 11.10 21.97 -29.43
CA PRO A 520 10.83 23.13 -30.25
C PRO A 520 10.19 22.67 -31.58
N LEU A 521 9.12 23.34 -31.99
CA LEU A 521 8.48 23.16 -33.28
C LEU A 521 9.17 24.07 -34.30
N LEU A 522 9.50 23.53 -35.47
CA LEU A 522 10.01 24.32 -36.59
C LEU A 522 8.92 25.28 -37.08
N ALA A 523 9.32 26.51 -37.42
CA ALA A 523 8.45 27.47 -38.09
C ALA A 523 8.00 26.90 -39.44
N GLY A 524 6.69 26.83 -39.66
CA GLY A 524 6.13 26.54 -40.99
C GLY A 524 6.12 27.77 -41.89
N ASP A 525 5.49 27.66 -43.05
CA ASP A 525 5.27 28.80 -43.98
C ASP A 525 4.48 29.96 -43.33
N ASP A 526 3.83 29.71 -42.19
CA ASP A 526 3.11 30.70 -41.38
C ASP A 526 4.01 31.47 -40.39
N LEU A 527 5.32 31.19 -40.37
CA LEU A 527 6.31 31.81 -39.47
C LEU A 527 5.93 31.78 -37.99
N ARG A 528 5.17 30.74 -37.57
CA ARG A 528 4.80 30.54 -36.17
C ARG A 528 5.75 29.54 -35.53
N GLU A 529 6.49 30.00 -34.54
CA GLU A 529 7.36 29.16 -33.70
C GLU A 529 6.62 28.73 -32.44
N GLY A 530 7.05 27.62 -31.83
CA GLY A 530 6.35 27.11 -30.67
C GLY A 530 7.00 25.89 -30.02
N ALA A 531 6.34 25.37 -28.99
CA ALA A 531 6.78 24.17 -28.28
C ALA A 531 5.71 23.06 -28.39
N GLY A 532 6.17 21.86 -28.73
CA GLY A 532 5.39 20.63 -28.65
C GLY A 532 5.73 19.87 -27.39
N PHE A 533 4.73 19.53 -26.60
CA PHE A 533 4.86 18.69 -25.42
C PHE A 533 4.35 17.27 -25.71
N TYR A 534 5.15 16.28 -25.31
CA TYR A 534 4.78 14.88 -25.39
C TYR A 534 5.17 14.15 -24.11
N ALA A 535 4.22 13.43 -23.53
CA ALA A 535 4.46 12.48 -22.46
C ALA A 535 3.64 11.21 -22.72
N ARG A 536 4.08 10.07 -22.18
CA ARG A 536 3.29 8.84 -22.22
C ARG A 536 3.31 8.19 -20.85
N ASN A 537 2.15 8.12 -20.21
CA ASN A 537 2.01 7.62 -18.85
C ASN A 537 0.82 6.66 -18.73
N PHE A 538 0.83 5.85 -17.68
CA PHE A 538 -0.34 5.14 -17.24
C PHE A 538 -0.78 5.67 -15.87
N THR A 539 -2.08 5.86 -15.75
CA THR A 539 -2.77 6.24 -14.51
C THR A 539 -3.83 5.17 -14.26
N ALA A 540 -3.43 3.97 -13.84
CA ALA A 540 -4.33 2.82 -13.83
C ALA A 540 -4.90 2.56 -12.43
N VAL A 541 -6.18 2.17 -12.39
CA VAL A 541 -6.76 1.50 -11.22
C VAL A 541 -6.17 0.10 -11.15
N ASN A 542 -5.90 -0.39 -9.95
CA ASN A 542 -5.39 -1.75 -9.77
C ASN A 542 -6.41 -2.78 -10.31
N PRO A 543 -6.01 -3.65 -11.26
CA PRO A 543 -6.89 -4.66 -11.82
C PRO A 543 -7.21 -5.80 -10.85
N HIS A 544 -6.43 -5.94 -9.76
CA HIS A 544 -6.71 -6.90 -8.71
C HIS A 544 -7.83 -6.39 -7.81
N GLY A 545 -8.94 -7.13 -7.76
CA GLY A 545 -10.17 -6.75 -7.05
C GLY A 545 -9.93 -6.24 -5.63
N PRO A 546 -9.36 -7.06 -4.71
CA PRO A 546 -9.08 -6.63 -3.34
C PRO A 546 -8.19 -5.40 -3.24
N SER A 547 -7.14 -5.30 -4.07
CA SER A 547 -6.22 -4.15 -4.05
C SER A 547 -6.88 -2.85 -4.52
N SER A 548 -7.93 -2.94 -5.35
CA SER A 548 -8.66 -1.77 -5.86
C SER A 548 -9.57 -1.13 -4.80
N LEU A 549 -9.87 -1.81 -3.69
CA LEU A 549 -10.79 -1.36 -2.64
C LEU A 549 -10.16 -0.41 -1.60
N GLY A 550 -8.96 0.12 -1.88
CA GLY A 550 -8.22 1.02 -0.99
C GLY A 550 -8.72 2.47 -0.96
N CYS A 551 -10.00 2.72 -1.21
CA CYS A 551 -10.60 4.05 -1.18
C CYS A 551 -11.94 4.03 -0.43
N ALA A 552 -12.21 5.05 0.39
CA ALA A 552 -13.44 5.18 1.15
C ALA A 552 -13.96 6.62 1.13
N THR A 553 -15.27 6.78 1.31
CA THR A 553 -15.95 8.07 1.33
C THR A 553 -16.58 8.28 2.69
N ILE A 554 -16.31 9.38 3.38
CA ILE A 554 -16.99 9.73 4.64
C ILE A 554 -17.89 10.95 4.40
N ASN A 555 -19.19 10.72 4.49
CA ASN A 555 -20.19 11.78 4.38
C ASN A 555 -20.41 12.41 5.76
N VAL A 556 -20.04 13.69 5.90
CA VAL A 556 -20.29 14.47 7.11
C VAL A 556 -21.58 15.25 6.93
N THR A 557 -22.55 15.05 7.83
CA THR A 557 -23.87 15.71 7.79
C THR A 557 -24.07 16.64 8.98
N ASN A 558 -24.94 17.65 8.80
CA ASN A 558 -25.33 18.63 9.83
C ASN A 558 -24.17 19.47 10.39
N LEU A 559 -23.34 20.02 9.51
CA LEU A 559 -22.17 20.85 9.86
C LEU A 559 -22.50 22.24 10.45
N ARG A 560 -23.75 22.71 10.36
CA ARG A 560 -24.21 24.04 10.76
C ARG A 560 -25.50 24.01 11.54
#